data_AF-A0A7G8BN56-F1
#
_entry.id   AF-A0A7G8BN56-F1
#
_cell.length_a   1.000
_cell.length_b   1.000
_cell.length_c   1.000
_cell.angle_alpha   90.00
_cell.angle_beta   90.00
_cell.angle_gamma   90.00
#
_symmetry.space_group_name_H-M   'P 1'
#
loop_
_entity.id
_entity.type
_entity.pdbx_description
1 polymer ?
#
loop_
_entity_poly.entity_id
_entity_poly.type
_entity_poly.pdbx_seq_one_letter_code
_entity_poly.pdbx_strand_id
1 'polypeptide(L)'
;MHFQTWHDKAGNCPPLKGVKDPVSGDTVDFPDISKFAGNEDLQANLIMPEPTSFLNRKFPPVSIIRPTATRGAAAATVKAFVDDGLFIGQSPAFFKYINDLAEDADEARRRN
;
A
#
# COMPACT_ATOMS: atom_id res chain seq x y z
N MET A 1 -2.52 -9.71 -2.55
CA MET A 1 -1.26 -10.43 -2.28
C MET A 1 -0.48 -10.87 -3.52
N HIS A 2 -1.11 -11.15 -4.68
CA HIS A 2 -0.38 -11.63 -5.87
C HIS A 2 0.63 -10.62 -6.46
N PHE A 3 0.26 -9.33 -6.56
CA PHE A 3 1.09 -8.31 -7.20
C PHE A 3 2.34 -7.91 -6.38
N GLN A 4 2.25 -7.88 -5.04
CA GLN A 4 3.42 -7.63 -4.17
C GLN A 4 4.51 -8.69 -4.34
N THR A 5 4.13 -9.97 -4.47
CA THR A 5 5.10 -11.06 -4.67
C THR A 5 5.74 -11.01 -6.06
N TRP A 6 5.02 -10.52 -7.07
CA TRP A 6 5.61 -10.27 -8.39
C TRP A 6 6.66 -9.16 -8.36
N HIS A 7 6.40 -8.08 -7.62
CA HIS A 7 7.36 -7.00 -7.44
C HIS A 7 8.66 -7.50 -6.78
N ASP A 8 8.57 -8.36 -5.76
CA ASP A 8 9.74 -9.04 -5.14
C ASP A 8 10.60 -9.80 -6.15
N LYS A 9 9.93 -10.58 -7.01
CA LYS A 9 10.61 -11.42 -7.99
C LYS A 9 11.26 -10.59 -9.08
N ALA A 10 10.59 -9.52 -9.53
CA ALA A 10 11.16 -8.58 -10.49
C ALA A 10 12.34 -7.80 -9.90
N GLY A 11 12.28 -7.41 -8.63
CA GLY A 11 13.38 -6.72 -7.95
C GLY A 11 14.64 -7.58 -7.75
N ASN A 12 14.50 -8.90 -7.67
CA ASN A 12 15.65 -9.81 -7.62
C ASN A 12 16.20 -10.19 -9.02
N CYS A 13 15.76 -9.51 -10.09
CA CYS A 13 16.27 -9.76 -11.42
C CYS A 13 17.77 -9.42 -11.50
N PRO A 14 18.62 -10.30 -12.07
CA PRO A 14 20.01 -9.96 -12.32
C PRO A 14 20.12 -8.77 -13.29
N PRO A 15 21.19 -7.97 -13.21
CA PRO A 15 21.38 -6.85 -14.13
C PRO A 15 21.38 -7.33 -15.59
N LEU A 16 20.63 -6.65 -16.44
CA LEU A 16 20.57 -6.94 -17.88
C LEU A 16 21.05 -5.71 -18.64
N LYS A 17 21.83 -5.93 -19.70
CA LYS A 17 22.32 -4.84 -20.54
C LYS A 17 22.22 -5.22 -22.01
N GLY A 18 21.57 -4.38 -22.81
CA GLY A 18 21.42 -4.55 -24.24
C GLY A 18 20.52 -5.72 -24.63
N VAL A 19 19.59 -6.14 -23.76
CA VAL A 19 18.72 -7.28 -24.06
C VAL A 19 17.64 -6.82 -25.04
N LYS A 20 17.51 -7.51 -26.16
CA LYS A 20 16.46 -7.23 -27.14
C LYS A 20 15.21 -8.01 -26.78
N ASP A 21 14.12 -7.32 -26.48
CA ASP A 21 12.83 -7.96 -26.25
C ASP A 21 12.34 -8.59 -27.56
N PRO A 22 12.12 -9.92 -27.61
CA PRO A 22 11.67 -10.59 -28.83
C PRO A 22 10.24 -10.21 -29.25
N VAL A 23 9.45 -9.60 -28.37
CA VAL A 23 8.06 -9.21 -28.66
C VAL A 23 7.98 -7.77 -29.17
N SER A 24 8.54 -6.80 -28.44
CA SER A 24 8.54 -5.39 -28.87
C SER A 24 9.67 -5.03 -29.83
N GLY A 25 10.78 -5.77 -29.81
CA GLY A 25 12.00 -5.43 -30.57
C GLY A 25 12.87 -4.35 -29.91
N ASP A 26 12.42 -3.78 -28.78
CA ASP A 26 13.14 -2.75 -28.05
C ASP A 26 14.35 -3.33 -27.31
N THR A 27 15.34 -2.48 -27.09
CA THR A 27 16.50 -2.82 -26.26
C THR A 27 16.24 -2.36 -24.83
N VAL A 28 16.25 -3.29 -23.90
CA VAL A 28 16.03 -3.03 -22.48
C VAL A 28 17.33 -3.22 -21.69
N ASP A 29 17.57 -2.27 -20.80
CA ASP A 29 18.59 -2.33 -19.77
C ASP A 29 17.89 -2.42 -18.41
N PHE A 30 18.30 -3.40 -17.60
CA PHE A 30 17.97 -3.46 -16.18
C PHE A 30 19.23 -3.14 -15.37
N PRO A 31 19.27 -1.99 -14.67
CA PRO A 31 20.45 -1.59 -13.93
C PRO A 31 20.73 -2.52 -12.75
N ASP A 32 21.99 -2.56 -12.32
CA ASP A 32 22.35 -3.23 -11.07
C ASP A 32 21.82 -2.44 -9.88
N ILE A 33 20.77 -2.99 -9.26
CA ILE A 33 20.11 -2.46 -8.07
C ILE A 33 20.57 -3.16 -6.79
N SER A 34 21.44 -4.19 -6.88
CA SER A 34 22.02 -4.85 -5.69
C SER A 34 22.92 -3.92 -4.88
N LYS A 35 23.46 -2.87 -5.52
CA LYS A 35 24.22 -1.79 -4.88
C LYS A 35 23.42 -1.03 -3.80
N PHE A 36 22.10 -1.16 -3.80
CA PHE A 36 21.22 -0.56 -2.79
C PHE A 36 20.90 -1.51 -1.63
N ALA A 37 21.52 -2.69 -1.58
CA ALA A 37 21.32 -3.64 -0.49
C ALA A 37 21.65 -3.00 0.87
N GLY A 38 20.71 -3.09 1.81
CA GLY A 38 20.82 -2.46 3.13
C GLY A 38 20.36 -1.00 3.20
N ASN A 39 19.99 -0.39 2.07
CA ASN A 39 19.24 0.86 2.03
C ASN A 39 17.77 0.54 1.72
N GLU A 40 16.94 0.45 2.77
CA GLU A 40 15.55 0.01 2.66
C GLU A 40 14.71 0.85 1.67
N ASP A 41 14.99 2.14 1.52
CA ASP A 41 14.29 3.00 0.54
C ASP A 41 14.52 2.61 -0.91
N LEU A 42 15.67 1.99 -1.21
CA LEU A 42 16.13 1.67 -2.56
C LEU A 42 16.32 0.15 -2.78
N GLN A 43 16.02 -0.65 -1.76
CA GLN A 43 16.23 -2.08 -1.77
C GLN A 43 15.16 -2.79 -2.61
N ALA A 44 15.61 -3.72 -3.44
CA ALA A 44 14.78 -4.27 -4.50
C ALA A 44 13.71 -5.28 -4.04
N ASN A 45 13.86 -5.88 -2.86
CA ASN A 45 13.06 -7.03 -2.40
C ASN A 45 12.26 -6.77 -1.11
N LEU A 46 11.91 -5.50 -0.86
CA LEU A 46 11.02 -5.16 0.26
C LEU A 46 9.56 -5.13 -0.21
N ILE A 47 8.87 -6.24 0.04
CA ILE A 47 7.43 -6.38 -0.27
C ILE A 47 6.52 -5.74 0.78
N MET A 48 7.02 -5.58 2.00
CA MET A 48 6.29 -5.00 3.11
C MET A 48 6.63 -3.51 3.15
N PRO A 49 5.65 -2.60 3.06
CA PRO A 49 5.92 -1.19 3.30
C PRO A 49 6.40 -1.01 4.74
N GLU A 50 7.37 -0.11 4.95
CA GLU A 50 7.77 0.28 6.29
C GLU A 50 6.56 0.79 7.08
N PRO A 51 6.50 0.53 8.40
CA PRO A 51 5.54 1.18 9.27
C PRO A 51 5.71 2.69 9.16
N THR A 52 4.67 3.39 8.71
CA THR A 52 4.75 4.84 8.57
C THR A 52 4.98 5.48 9.93
N SER A 53 5.89 6.46 9.97
CA SER A 53 6.03 7.32 11.13
C SER A 53 4.76 8.15 11.28
N PHE A 54 4.04 7.99 12.40
CA PHE A 54 2.89 8.84 12.69
C PHE A 54 3.34 10.28 12.95
N LEU A 55 2.46 11.23 12.59
CA LEU A 55 2.58 12.63 13.02
C LEU A 55 2.68 12.75 14.56
N ASN A 56 2.17 11.76 15.30
CA ASN A 56 2.29 11.66 16.74
C ASN A 56 2.63 10.23 17.17
N ARG A 57 3.76 10.06 17.88
CA ARG A 57 4.28 8.77 18.34
C ARG A 57 3.43 8.06 19.41
N LYS A 58 2.37 8.70 19.91
CA LYS A 58 1.42 8.07 20.85
C LYS A 58 0.57 6.97 20.20
N PHE A 59 0.44 6.98 18.86
CA PHE A 59 -0.33 5.97 18.14
C PHE A 59 0.55 4.76 17.80
N PRO A 60 0.01 3.54 17.85
CA PRO A 60 0.75 2.32 17.52
C PRO A 60 1.19 2.34 16.05
N PRO A 61 2.30 1.67 15.69
CA PRO A 61 2.70 1.52 14.28
C PRO A 61 1.58 0.85 13.46
N VAL A 62 1.18 1.46 12.34
CA VAL A 62 0.22 0.88 11.39
C VAL A 62 0.68 1.13 9.96
N SER A 63 0.25 0.30 9.01
CA SER A 63 0.38 0.61 7.59
C SER A 63 -0.76 1.55 7.18
N ILE A 64 -0.43 2.70 6.58
CA ILE A 64 -1.43 3.63 6.04
C ILE A 64 -1.42 3.51 4.51
N ILE A 65 -2.56 3.15 3.94
CA ILE A 65 -2.83 3.35 2.52
C ILE A 65 -3.42 4.75 2.41
N ARG A 66 -2.80 5.64 1.62
CA ARG A 66 -3.35 6.98 1.30
C ARG A 66 -3.93 6.99 -0.12
N PRO A 67 -5.24 6.80 -0.29
CA PRO A 67 -5.89 6.98 -1.57
C PRO A 67 -5.70 8.43 -2.06
N THR A 68 -5.35 8.61 -3.32
CA THR A 68 -5.30 9.94 -3.96
C THR A 68 -6.71 10.48 -4.25
N ALA A 69 -7.69 9.59 -4.39
CA ALA A 69 -9.12 9.92 -4.43
C ALA A 69 -9.72 9.79 -3.02
N THR A 70 -9.88 10.91 -2.32
CA THR A 70 -10.26 10.92 -0.90
C THR A 70 -11.75 11.16 -0.65
N ARG A 71 -12.54 11.54 -1.67
CA ARG A 71 -13.96 11.83 -1.48
C ARG A 71 -14.74 10.53 -1.24
N GLY A 72 -15.26 10.36 -0.03
CA GLY A 72 -16.05 9.17 0.35
C GLY A 72 -15.21 7.90 0.51
N ALA A 73 -13.88 8.05 0.63
CA ALA A 73 -12.96 6.92 0.64
C ALA A 73 -13.08 6.11 1.94
N ALA A 74 -13.30 6.77 3.08
CA ALA A 74 -13.47 6.09 4.35
C ALA A 74 -14.79 5.29 4.38
N ALA A 75 -15.89 5.90 3.97
CA ALA A 75 -17.18 5.21 3.87
C ALA A 75 -17.14 4.02 2.90
N ALA A 76 -16.52 4.19 1.72
CA ALA A 76 -16.34 3.12 0.76
C ALA A 76 -15.48 1.97 1.32
N THR A 77 -14.45 2.28 2.11
CA THR A 77 -13.59 1.27 2.76
C THR A 77 -14.36 0.48 3.81
N VAL A 78 -15.13 1.16 4.68
CA VAL A 78 -15.99 0.48 5.65
C VAL A 78 -16.98 -0.44 4.94
N LYS A 79 -17.63 0.03 3.88
CA LYS A 79 -18.53 -0.80 3.08
C LYS A 79 -17.83 -2.04 2.53
N ALA A 80 -16.65 -1.89 1.94
CA ALA A 80 -15.89 -3.02 1.40
C ALA A 80 -15.56 -4.06 2.48
N PHE A 81 -15.12 -3.62 3.66
CA PHE A 81 -14.84 -4.54 4.78
C PHE A 81 -16.08 -5.28 5.29
N VAL A 82 -17.24 -4.62 5.28
CA VAL A 82 -18.52 -5.24 5.61
C VAL A 82 -18.87 -6.30 4.57
N ASP A 83 -18.79 -5.95 3.29
CA ASP A 83 -19.09 -6.85 2.16
C ASP A 83 -18.14 -8.07 2.13
N ASP A 84 -16.87 -7.88 2.50
CA ASP A 84 -15.85 -8.94 2.62
C ASP A 84 -16.05 -9.83 3.87
N GLY A 85 -17.03 -9.50 4.73
CA GLY A 85 -17.35 -10.28 5.92
C GLY A 85 -16.38 -10.09 7.09
N LEU A 86 -15.53 -9.06 7.07
CA LEU A 86 -14.53 -8.79 8.12
C LEU A 86 -15.16 -8.61 9.51
N PHE A 87 -16.42 -8.16 9.55
CA PHE A 87 -17.13 -7.81 10.79
C PHE A 87 -18.30 -8.75 11.12
N ILE A 88 -18.32 -9.97 10.57
CA ILE A 88 -19.34 -10.97 10.93
C ILE A 88 -19.31 -11.22 12.45
N GLY A 89 -20.48 -11.20 13.09
CA GLY A 89 -20.64 -11.40 14.53
C GLY A 89 -20.47 -10.14 15.39
N GLN A 90 -20.19 -8.99 14.79
CA GLN A 90 -20.15 -7.72 15.53
C GLN A 90 -21.54 -7.17 15.86
N SER A 91 -21.60 -6.33 16.90
CA SER A 91 -22.86 -5.75 17.39
C SER A 91 -23.38 -4.61 16.49
N PRO A 92 -24.69 -4.29 16.52
CA PRO A 92 -25.22 -3.11 15.85
C PRO A 92 -24.54 -1.80 16.31
N ALA A 93 -24.15 -1.71 17.58
CA ALA A 93 -23.44 -0.56 18.12
C ALA A 93 -22.04 -0.39 17.50
N PHE A 94 -21.35 -1.48 17.18
CA PHE A 94 -20.09 -1.45 16.45
C PHE A 94 -20.28 -0.88 15.05
N PHE A 95 -21.29 -1.36 14.30
CA PHE A 95 -21.57 -0.84 12.95
C PHE A 95 -21.93 0.63 12.96
N LYS A 96 -22.70 1.08 13.96
CA LYS A 96 -22.96 2.51 14.14
C LYS A 96 -21.65 3.29 14.32
N TYR A 97 -20.82 2.86 15.28
CA TYR A 97 -19.57 3.53 15.58
C TYR A 97 -18.61 3.62 14.39
N ILE A 98 -18.42 2.54 13.62
CA ILE A 98 -17.48 2.57 12.48
C ILE A 98 -18.00 3.41 11.31
N ASN A 99 -19.32 3.51 11.12
CA ASN A 99 -19.91 4.37 10.10
C ASN A 99 -19.78 5.84 10.50
N ASP A 100 -20.11 6.20 11.75
CA ASP A 100 -19.91 7.55 12.29
C ASP A 100 -18.42 7.97 12.15
N LEU A 101 -17.48 7.07 12.47
CA LEU A 101 -16.05 7.31 12.32
C LEU A 101 -15.62 7.50 10.85
N ALA A 102 -16.25 6.80 9.92
CA ALA A 102 -15.95 6.93 8.50
C ALA A 102 -16.45 8.26 7.94
N GLU A 103 -17.63 8.72 8.36
CA GLU A 103 -18.15 10.05 8.02
C GLU A 103 -17.21 11.15 8.52
N ASP A 104 -16.81 11.10 9.80
CA ASP A 104 -15.85 12.05 10.39
C ASP A 104 -14.52 12.07 9.62
N ALA A 105 -14.04 10.90 9.18
CA ALA A 105 -12.80 10.78 8.42
C ALA A 105 -12.92 11.36 7.00
N ASP A 106 -14.05 11.16 6.33
CA ASP A 106 -14.31 11.75 5.00
C ASP A 106 -14.51 13.28 5.07
N GLU A 107 -15.03 13.81 6.19
CA GLU A 107 -15.17 15.24 6.44
C GLU A 107 -13.88 15.92 6.93
N ALA A 108 -12.91 15.15 7.40
CA ALA A 108 -11.67 15.68 7.97
C ALA A 108 -10.90 16.54 6.96
N ARG A 109 -10.74 17.82 7.28
CA ARG A 109 -9.94 18.77 6.49
C ARG A 109 -8.58 18.99 7.15
N ARG A 110 -7.53 19.15 6.33
CA ARG A 110 -6.24 19.64 6.84
C ARG A 110 -6.45 21.01 7.46
N ARG A 111 -6.12 21.15 8.74
CA ARG A 111 -5.87 22.45 9.35
C ARG A 111 -4.45 22.86 8.93
N ASN A 112 -4.36 24.00 8.24
CA ASN A 112 -3.09 24.63 7.92
C ASN A 112 -2.52 25.31 9.17
#